data_AF-A0A2G9WXZ0-F1
#
_entry.id   AF-A0A2G9WXZ0-F1
#
_cell.length_a   1.000
_cell.length_b   1.000
_cell.length_c   1.000
_cell.angle_alpha   90.00
_cell.angle_beta   90.00
_cell.angle_gamma   90.00
#
_symmetry.space_group_name_H-M   'P 1'
#
loop_
_entity.id
_entity.type
_entity.pdbx_description
1 polymer ?
#
loop_
_entity_poly.entity_id
_entity_poly.type
_entity_poly.pdbx_seq_one_letter_code
_entity_poly.pdbx_strand_id
1 'polypeptide(L)'
;MPGATASLFALWEPHLMRIIATASVVSVLALAACSSYAPPPPRIAPLAPQPVNPVASQALPAPVAPAMPQPTTDMAMGQPTGPAVAPVNPAVAADVRKADLIGGWTLASAGETCQLSMNLTTWSGGYRASTRGCVSDELKAIGAWDVAGKEILLKDASGAVVARLYAAAPNRYSGQTDVSKRGVQFFRS
;
A
#
# COMPACT_ATOMS: atom_id res chain seq x y z
N MET A 1 2.40 6.42 76.93
CA MET A 1 3.80 5.98 76.74
C MET A 1 4.11 6.01 75.25
N PRO A 2 5.19 6.68 74.81
CA PRO A 2 5.50 6.96 73.41
C PRO A 2 6.47 5.92 72.79
N GLY A 3 6.46 5.78 71.46
CA GLY A 3 7.51 5.16 70.66
C GLY A 3 7.27 5.54 69.19
N ALA A 4 7.96 6.51 68.58
CA ALA A 4 9.38 6.58 68.22
C ALA A 4 9.77 5.58 67.13
N THR A 5 9.66 5.98 65.86
CA THR A 5 10.68 5.70 64.83
C THR A 5 10.47 6.65 63.65
N ALA A 6 11.27 7.71 63.65
CA ALA A 6 11.52 8.59 62.52
C ALA A 6 12.81 8.15 61.81
N SER A 7 12.93 8.56 60.54
CA SER A 7 14.19 8.83 59.84
C SER A 7 15.01 7.64 59.32
N LEU A 8 14.79 7.28 58.04
CA LEU A 8 15.78 6.58 57.19
C LEU A 8 15.94 7.20 55.79
N PHE A 9 15.45 8.42 55.57
CA PHE A 9 15.63 9.17 54.31
C PHE A 9 16.63 10.32 54.48
N ALA A 10 17.89 10.05 54.79
CA ALA A 10 18.99 11.03 54.61
C ALA A 10 20.33 10.42 55.02
N LEU A 11 21.03 9.81 54.07
CA LEU A 11 22.50 9.78 53.94
C LEU A 11 22.79 8.78 52.83
N TRP A 12 23.59 9.16 51.80
CA TRP A 12 23.97 8.41 50.57
C TRP A 12 23.16 8.87 49.33
N GLU A 13 23.62 9.57 48.28
CA GLU A 13 24.93 9.79 47.65
C GLU A 13 24.90 11.03 46.72
N PRO A 14 25.63 12.13 47.00
CA PRO A 14 25.85 13.20 46.02
C PRO A 14 27.00 12.90 45.03
N HIS A 15 27.71 11.78 45.20
CA HIS A 15 28.89 11.42 44.40
C HIS A 15 28.57 10.55 43.18
N LEU A 16 27.48 9.77 43.23
CA LEU A 16 27.08 8.90 42.12
C LEU A 16 26.61 9.71 40.89
N MET A 17 25.94 10.85 41.12
CA MET A 17 25.43 11.72 40.06
C MET A 17 26.54 12.43 39.27
N ARG A 18 27.68 12.72 39.91
CA ARG A 18 28.82 13.41 39.29
C ARG A 18 29.64 12.49 38.38
N ILE A 19 29.69 11.20 38.69
CA ILE A 19 30.45 10.19 37.90
C ILE A 19 29.69 9.84 36.61
N ILE A 20 28.35 9.85 36.64
CA ILE A 20 27.53 9.54 35.45
C ILE A 20 27.57 10.69 34.42
N ALA A 21 27.62 11.95 34.87
CA ALA A 21 27.57 13.12 33.98
C ALA A 21 28.82 13.31 33.11
N THR A 22 30.01 12.90 33.58
CA THR A 22 31.27 13.11 32.85
C THR A 22 31.50 12.09 31.73
N ALA A 23 30.98 10.87 31.87
CA ALA A 23 31.09 9.82 30.85
C ALA A 23 30.26 10.11 29.57
N SER A 24 29.14 10.84 29.72
CA SER A 24 28.24 11.17 28.60
C SER A 24 28.81 12.19 27.61
N VAL A 25 29.67 13.12 28.05
CA VAL A 25 30.15 14.22 27.18
C VAL A 25 31.24 13.76 26.20
N VAL A 26 32.04 12.75 26.56
CA VAL A 26 33.15 12.25 25.72
C VAL A 26 32.66 11.34 24.59
N SER A 27 31.50 10.67 24.77
CA SER A 27 30.98 9.73 23.76
C SER A 27 30.30 10.40 22.55
N VAL A 28 29.96 11.69 22.63
CA VAL A 28 29.19 12.38 21.57
C VAL A 28 30.08 12.97 20.46
N LEU A 29 31.40 13.15 20.68
CA LEU A 29 32.29 13.79 19.70
C LEU A 29 32.92 12.85 18.65
N ALA A 30 32.70 11.53 18.71
CA ALA A 30 33.47 10.57 17.89
C ALA A 30 32.79 10.10 16.58
N LEU A 31 31.58 10.55 16.23
CA LEU A 31 30.81 10.01 15.10
C LEU A 31 30.80 10.87 13.81
N ALA A 32 31.61 11.93 13.72
CA ALA A 32 31.51 12.91 12.63
C ALA A 32 32.47 12.72 11.43
N ALA A 33 33.01 11.51 11.20
CA ALA A 33 34.00 11.32 10.13
C ALA A 33 33.83 10.01 9.35
N CYS A 34 32.73 9.86 8.62
CA CYS A 34 32.60 8.89 7.53
C CYS A 34 31.62 9.41 6.45
N SER A 35 31.91 10.56 5.84
CA SER A 35 31.25 10.96 4.59
C SER A 35 32.00 10.33 3.41
N SER A 36 31.61 9.10 3.05
CA SER A 36 32.08 8.44 1.83
C SER A 36 31.55 9.17 0.60
N TYR A 37 32.43 9.85 -0.13
CA TYR A 37 32.13 10.49 -1.42
C TYR A 37 31.89 9.39 -2.48
N ALA A 38 30.62 9.18 -2.86
CA ALA A 38 30.24 8.25 -3.92
C ALA A 38 30.17 9.01 -5.27
N PRO A 39 30.83 8.54 -6.34
CA PRO A 39 30.65 9.10 -7.67
C PRO A 39 29.19 8.94 -8.14
N PRO A 40 28.65 9.89 -8.93
CA PRO A 40 27.33 9.72 -9.53
C PRO A 40 27.33 8.53 -10.50
N PRO A 41 26.27 7.70 -10.52
CA PRO A 41 26.18 6.57 -11.45
C PRO A 41 26.15 7.06 -12.90
N PRO A 42 26.72 6.29 -13.84
CA PRO A 42 26.64 6.62 -15.27
C PRO A 42 25.18 6.66 -15.71
N ARG A 43 24.78 7.73 -16.40
CA ARG A 43 23.45 7.81 -17.01
C ARG A 43 23.38 6.85 -18.19
N ILE A 44 22.60 5.80 -18.05
CA ILE A 44 22.25 4.91 -19.16
C ILE A 44 21.33 5.72 -20.10
N ALA A 45 21.72 5.86 -21.37
CA ALA A 45 20.87 6.49 -22.37
C ALA A 45 19.57 5.67 -22.54
N PRO A 46 18.40 6.33 -22.63
CA PRO A 46 17.14 5.62 -22.84
C PRO A 46 17.20 4.79 -24.12
N LEU A 47 16.84 3.52 -24.02
CA LEU A 47 16.68 2.65 -25.19
C LEU A 47 15.62 3.27 -26.11
N ALA A 48 15.94 3.34 -27.41
CA ALA A 48 14.97 3.77 -28.40
C ALA A 48 13.79 2.79 -28.42
N PRO A 49 12.53 3.27 -28.44
CA PRO A 49 11.36 2.40 -28.53
C PRO A 49 11.44 1.54 -29.79
N GLN A 50 11.46 0.22 -29.60
CA GLN A 50 11.39 -0.72 -30.72
C GLN A 50 9.97 -0.67 -31.31
N PRO A 51 9.80 -0.73 -32.64
CA PRO A 51 8.50 -0.64 -33.27
C PRO A 51 7.61 -1.79 -32.79
N VAL A 52 6.56 -1.48 -32.03
CA VAL A 52 5.54 -2.46 -31.67
C VAL A 52 4.49 -2.48 -32.78
N ASN A 53 4.33 -3.64 -33.39
CA ASN A 53 3.25 -3.85 -34.37
C ASN A 53 1.90 -3.63 -33.65
N PRO A 54 0.93 -2.94 -34.29
CA PRO A 54 -0.38 -2.76 -33.69
C PRO A 54 -1.02 -4.14 -33.45
N VAL A 55 -1.48 -4.35 -32.21
CA VAL A 55 -2.30 -5.51 -31.85
C VAL A 55 -3.58 -5.43 -32.69
N ALA A 56 -3.80 -6.43 -33.53
CA ALA A 56 -5.05 -6.56 -34.28
C ALA A 56 -6.19 -6.84 -33.29
N SER A 57 -7.02 -5.83 -33.04
CA SER A 57 -8.30 -5.99 -32.35
C SER A 57 -9.24 -6.77 -33.26
N GLN A 58 -9.13 -8.10 -33.25
CA GLN A 58 -10.17 -8.96 -33.80
C GLN A 58 -11.35 -8.88 -32.83
N ALA A 59 -12.38 -8.10 -33.21
CA ALA A 59 -13.66 -8.12 -32.54
C ALA A 59 -14.18 -9.56 -32.58
N LEU A 60 -14.29 -10.19 -31.40
CA LEU A 60 -15.07 -11.42 -31.29
C LEU A 60 -16.51 -11.12 -31.73
N PRO A 61 -17.17 -12.01 -32.50
CA PRO A 61 -18.54 -11.82 -32.93
C PRO A 61 -19.44 -11.52 -31.74
N ALA A 62 -20.22 -10.44 -31.84
CA ALA A 62 -21.18 -10.08 -30.81
C ALA A 62 -22.25 -11.17 -30.64
N PRO A 63 -22.68 -11.50 -29.40
CA PRO A 63 -23.90 -12.25 -29.19
C PRO A 63 -25.08 -11.51 -29.84
N VAL A 64 -25.78 -12.17 -30.76
CA VAL A 64 -26.96 -11.62 -31.42
C VAL A 64 -28.05 -11.31 -30.38
N ALA A 65 -28.29 -10.02 -30.13
CA ALA A 65 -29.46 -9.52 -29.43
C ALA A 65 -30.35 -8.74 -30.42
N PRO A 66 -31.68 -8.83 -30.35
CA PRO A 66 -32.59 -8.17 -31.28
C PRO A 66 -32.55 -6.63 -31.16
N ALA A 67 -32.66 -5.97 -32.31
CA ALA A 67 -32.39 -4.56 -32.56
C ALA A 67 -33.35 -3.56 -31.91
N MET A 68 -32.82 -2.44 -31.39
CA MET A 68 -33.50 -1.15 -31.26
C MET A 68 -32.52 0.01 -31.55
N PRO A 69 -32.97 1.17 -32.09
CA PRO A 69 -32.11 2.13 -32.80
C PRO A 69 -31.28 3.07 -31.89
N GLN A 70 -30.05 3.35 -32.31
CA GLN A 70 -29.08 4.30 -31.72
C GLN A 70 -29.34 5.76 -32.13
N PRO A 71 -28.92 6.72 -31.29
CA PRO A 71 -28.36 8.00 -31.75
C PRO A 71 -26.83 8.03 -31.54
N THR A 72 -26.12 8.57 -32.53
CA THR A 72 -24.66 8.68 -32.63
C THR A 72 -24.16 10.07 -32.21
N THR A 73 -23.13 10.14 -31.35
CA THR A 73 -22.11 11.21 -31.21
C THR A 73 -21.16 10.74 -30.09
N ASP A 74 -19.85 10.97 -30.02
CA ASP A 74 -18.86 11.71 -30.80
C ASP A 74 -17.47 11.17 -30.35
N MET A 75 -16.40 11.74 -30.87
CA MET A 75 -15.07 11.20 -31.02
C MET A 75 -14.24 11.05 -29.73
N ALA A 76 -13.42 10.00 -29.73
CA ALA A 76 -12.40 9.72 -28.73
C ALA A 76 -11.21 10.68 -28.84
N MET A 77 -10.92 11.38 -27.75
CA MET A 77 -9.63 12.06 -27.52
C MET A 77 -8.78 11.18 -26.60
N GLY A 78 -7.62 10.77 -27.10
CA GLY A 78 -6.65 9.95 -26.40
C GLY A 78 -6.05 10.69 -25.20
N GLN A 79 -6.24 10.11 -24.02
CA GLN A 79 -5.56 10.46 -22.78
C GLN A 79 -4.72 9.24 -22.37
N PRO A 80 -3.47 9.39 -21.89
CA PRO A 80 -2.69 8.25 -21.43
C PRO A 80 -3.33 7.73 -20.14
N THR A 81 -4.18 6.73 -20.27
CA THR A 81 -4.82 6.07 -19.15
C THR A 81 -3.77 5.23 -18.46
N GLY A 82 -3.46 5.58 -17.20
CA GLY A 82 -2.93 4.62 -16.24
C GLY A 82 -3.75 3.32 -16.29
N PRO A 83 -3.18 2.19 -15.83
CA PRO A 83 -3.74 0.88 -16.10
C PRO A 83 -5.24 0.84 -15.83
N ALA A 84 -6.01 0.59 -16.90
CA ALA A 84 -7.46 0.62 -16.85
C ALA A 84 -7.95 -0.39 -15.81
N VAL A 85 -8.65 0.10 -14.80
CA VAL A 85 -9.24 -0.74 -13.75
C VAL A 85 -10.53 -1.35 -14.31
N ALA A 86 -10.39 -2.48 -15.01
CA ALA A 86 -11.56 -3.22 -15.48
C ALA A 86 -12.26 -3.91 -14.30
N PRO A 87 -13.61 -3.90 -14.25
CA PRO A 87 -14.36 -4.66 -13.25
C PRO A 87 -14.14 -6.17 -13.48
N VAL A 88 -13.81 -6.90 -12.41
CA VAL A 88 -13.67 -8.36 -12.42
C VAL A 88 -15.02 -8.99 -12.10
N ASN A 89 -15.43 -10.01 -12.86
CA ASN A 89 -16.60 -10.81 -12.50
C ASN A 89 -16.23 -11.77 -11.34
N PRO A 90 -16.85 -11.62 -10.15
CA PRO A 90 -16.53 -12.44 -8.99
C PRO A 90 -16.75 -13.94 -9.21
N ALA A 91 -17.67 -14.32 -10.10
CA ALA A 91 -18.03 -15.73 -10.35
C ALA A 91 -16.93 -16.55 -11.05
N VAL A 92 -16.00 -15.87 -11.74
CA VAL A 92 -14.90 -16.50 -12.47
C VAL A 92 -13.53 -16.15 -11.88
N ALA A 93 -13.50 -15.48 -10.72
CA ALA A 93 -12.25 -15.10 -10.07
C ALA A 93 -11.48 -16.33 -9.59
N ALA A 94 -10.16 -16.31 -9.80
CA ALA A 94 -9.26 -17.33 -9.28
C ALA A 94 -9.29 -17.34 -7.73
N ASP A 95 -8.96 -18.50 -7.15
CA ASP A 95 -8.78 -18.59 -5.70
C ASP A 95 -7.56 -17.79 -5.25
N VAL A 96 -7.70 -17.11 -4.12
CA VAL A 96 -6.68 -16.24 -3.55
C VAL A 96 -6.20 -16.83 -2.23
N ARG A 97 -4.89 -17.04 -2.10
CA ARG A 97 -4.29 -17.47 -0.82
C ARG A 97 -3.70 -16.27 -0.11
N LYS A 98 -3.91 -16.20 1.21
CA LYS A 98 -3.39 -15.13 2.06
C LYS A 98 -1.87 -14.97 1.93
N ALA A 99 -1.13 -16.07 1.77
CA ALA A 99 0.32 -16.04 1.59
C ALA A 99 0.77 -15.28 0.33
N ASP A 100 -0.02 -15.31 -0.75
CA ASP A 100 0.32 -14.67 -2.02
C ASP A 100 0.19 -13.14 -1.96
N LEU A 101 -0.56 -12.64 -0.98
CA LEU A 101 -0.86 -11.23 -0.78
C LEU A 101 0.17 -10.52 0.12
N ILE A 102 1.07 -11.25 0.76
CA ILE A 102 2.08 -10.66 1.65
C ILE A 102 3.13 -9.90 0.83
N GLY A 103 3.53 -8.74 1.33
CA GLY A 103 4.61 -7.93 0.80
C GLY A 103 4.19 -6.52 0.41
N GLY A 104 5.05 -5.86 -0.37
CA GLY A 104 4.80 -4.54 -0.93
C GLY A 104 4.12 -4.62 -2.30
N TRP A 105 3.21 -3.70 -2.54
CA TRP A 105 2.35 -3.62 -3.72
C TRP A 105 2.21 -2.18 -4.18
N THR A 106 2.04 -2.01 -5.49
CA THR A 106 1.59 -0.74 -6.06
C THR A 106 0.07 -0.71 -6.06
N LEU A 107 -0.53 0.25 -5.33
CA LEU A 107 -1.97 0.49 -5.27
C LEU A 107 -2.30 1.66 -6.19
N ALA A 108 -3.23 1.46 -7.13
CA ALA A 108 -3.69 2.49 -8.05
C ALA A 108 -5.21 2.63 -7.99
N SER A 109 -5.68 3.87 -7.95
CA SER A 109 -7.12 4.19 -7.99
C SER A 109 -7.31 5.53 -8.68
N ALA A 110 -8.15 5.57 -9.71
CA ALA A 110 -8.65 6.80 -10.35
C ALA A 110 -7.63 7.97 -10.41
N GLY A 111 -6.47 7.71 -11.00
CA GLY A 111 -5.42 8.70 -11.28
C GLY A 111 -4.31 8.82 -10.22
N GLU A 112 -4.49 8.27 -9.00
CA GLU A 112 -3.42 8.21 -8.01
C GLU A 112 -2.76 6.84 -7.96
N THR A 113 -1.50 6.82 -7.54
CA THR A 113 -0.71 5.60 -7.31
C THR A 113 0.09 5.75 -6.04
N CYS A 114 0.00 4.77 -5.14
CA CYS A 114 0.69 4.75 -3.86
C CYS A 114 1.17 3.35 -3.50
N GLN A 115 1.94 3.23 -2.42
CA GLN A 115 2.44 1.94 -1.94
C GLN A 115 1.46 1.34 -0.93
N LEU A 116 1.24 0.03 -1.03
CA LEU A 116 0.48 -0.78 -0.08
C LEU A 116 1.39 -1.89 0.44
N SER A 117 1.47 -2.06 1.76
CA SER A 117 2.18 -3.17 2.39
C SER A 117 1.20 -4.02 3.18
N MET A 118 1.26 -5.33 3.00
CA MET A 118 0.39 -6.31 3.66
C MET A 118 1.23 -7.40 4.31
N ASN A 119 0.88 -7.80 5.52
CA ASN A 119 1.50 -8.92 6.24
C ASN A 119 0.48 -9.74 7.03
N LEU A 120 0.90 -10.84 7.66
CA LEU A 120 0.03 -11.72 8.46
C LEU A 120 0.06 -11.44 9.97
N THR A 121 0.54 -10.26 10.40
CA THR A 121 0.42 -9.86 11.81
C THR A 121 -1.04 -9.57 12.11
N THR A 122 -1.60 -10.25 13.12
CA THR A 122 -2.99 -10.05 13.56
C THR A 122 -3.22 -8.59 13.93
N TRP A 123 -4.35 -8.05 13.49
CA TRP A 123 -4.76 -6.67 13.72
C TRP A 123 -6.29 -6.60 13.89
N SER A 124 -6.83 -5.49 14.41
CA SER A 124 -8.28 -5.28 14.41
C SER A 124 -8.83 -5.33 12.98
N GLY A 125 -9.81 -6.20 12.74
CA GLY A 125 -10.43 -6.35 11.42
C GLY A 125 -9.72 -7.33 10.46
N GLY A 126 -8.62 -7.98 10.85
CA GLY A 126 -7.95 -9.01 10.05
C GLY A 126 -6.44 -9.08 10.29
N TYR A 127 -5.66 -8.89 9.22
CA TYR A 127 -4.21 -8.75 9.28
C TYR A 127 -3.77 -7.34 8.93
N ARG A 128 -2.57 -6.96 9.35
CA ARG A 128 -2.08 -5.58 9.20
C ARG A 128 -1.83 -5.22 7.73
N ALA A 129 -2.39 -4.08 7.33
CA ALA A 129 -2.06 -3.38 6.09
C ALA A 129 -1.55 -1.97 6.41
N SER A 130 -0.83 -1.36 5.47
CA SER A 130 -0.52 0.07 5.55
C SER A 130 -0.30 0.64 4.16
N THR A 131 -0.79 1.85 3.94
CA THR A 131 -0.55 2.59 2.70
C THR A 131 0.46 3.72 2.92
N ARG A 132 1.22 4.06 1.87
CA ARG A 132 2.18 5.17 1.89
C ARG A 132 2.09 5.97 0.58
N GLY A 133 1.91 7.28 0.71
CA GLY A 133 1.84 8.21 -0.42
C GLY A 133 0.49 8.29 -1.11
N CYS A 134 -0.58 7.72 -0.54
CA CYS A 134 -1.93 7.92 -1.09
C CYS A 134 -2.41 9.34 -0.77
N VAL A 135 -3.13 9.94 -1.72
CA VAL A 135 -3.67 11.30 -1.63
C VAL A 135 -5.11 11.27 -1.10
N SER A 136 -5.92 10.29 -1.52
CA SER A 136 -7.28 10.13 -1.02
C SER A 136 -7.34 9.64 0.42
N ASP A 137 -8.24 10.23 1.22
CA ASP A 137 -8.39 9.85 2.62
C ASP A 137 -8.97 8.43 2.78
N GLU A 138 -9.79 8.00 1.83
CA GLU A 138 -10.31 6.63 1.77
C GLU A 138 -9.16 5.59 1.67
N LEU A 139 -8.18 5.79 0.78
CA LEU A 139 -7.04 4.88 0.68
C LEU A 139 -6.03 5.03 1.81
N LYS A 140 -5.91 6.23 2.40
CA LYS A 140 -5.09 6.43 3.62
C LYS A 140 -5.65 5.70 4.84
N ALA A 141 -6.97 5.51 4.90
CA ALA A 141 -7.62 4.84 6.01
C ALA A 141 -7.28 3.34 6.09
N ILE A 142 -6.77 2.73 5.01
CA ILE A 142 -6.45 1.30 4.94
C ILE A 142 -5.40 0.94 6.00
N GLY A 143 -5.82 0.14 6.96
CA GLY A 143 -4.98 -0.35 8.08
C GLY A 143 -5.05 -1.86 8.28
N ALA A 144 -6.02 -2.54 7.65
CA ALA A 144 -6.19 -3.97 7.74
C ALA A 144 -6.55 -4.60 6.39
N TRP A 145 -6.34 -5.91 6.27
CA TRP A 145 -6.80 -6.70 5.15
C TRP A 145 -7.23 -8.10 5.59
N ASP A 146 -8.10 -8.72 4.80
CA ASP A 146 -8.48 -10.13 4.97
C ASP A 146 -8.96 -10.72 3.64
N VAL A 147 -9.18 -12.03 3.61
CA VAL A 147 -9.74 -12.75 2.46
C VAL A 147 -11.03 -13.45 2.88
N ALA A 148 -12.12 -13.16 2.15
CA ALA A 148 -13.44 -13.76 2.33
C ALA A 148 -13.82 -14.54 1.06
N GLY A 149 -13.64 -15.86 1.09
CA GLY A 149 -13.79 -16.68 -0.11
C GLY A 149 -12.74 -16.31 -1.18
N LYS A 150 -13.21 -15.73 -2.29
CA LYS A 150 -12.35 -15.23 -3.40
C LYS A 150 -12.12 -13.72 -3.35
N GLU A 151 -12.76 -13.03 -2.40
CA GLU A 151 -12.71 -11.58 -2.26
C GLU A 151 -11.58 -11.18 -1.31
N ILE A 152 -10.85 -10.15 -1.71
CA ILE A 152 -9.81 -9.49 -0.91
C ILE A 152 -10.43 -8.22 -0.36
N LEU A 153 -10.48 -8.14 0.96
CA LEU A 153 -11.05 -7.01 1.68
C LEU A 153 -9.90 -6.13 2.18
N LEU A 154 -9.81 -4.91 1.67
CA LEU A 154 -9.01 -3.86 2.31
C LEU A 154 -9.92 -3.12 3.29
N LYS A 155 -9.44 -2.93 4.51
CA LYS A 155 -10.22 -2.44 5.64
C LYS A 155 -9.49 -1.32 6.36
N ASP A 156 -10.24 -0.48 7.06
CA ASP A 156 -9.66 0.52 7.95
C ASP A 156 -9.24 -0.07 9.31
N ALA A 157 -8.72 0.78 10.20
CA ALA A 157 -8.29 0.37 11.53
C ALA A 157 -9.45 -0.10 12.45
N SER A 158 -10.68 0.30 12.16
CA SER A 158 -11.89 -0.15 12.87
C SER A 158 -12.39 -1.51 12.36
N GLY A 159 -11.92 -1.94 11.18
CA GLY A 159 -12.35 -3.15 10.50
C GLY A 159 -13.45 -2.94 9.46
N ALA A 160 -13.86 -1.70 9.21
CA ALA A 160 -14.81 -1.38 8.15
C ALA A 160 -14.16 -1.61 6.77
N VAL A 161 -14.96 -2.10 5.81
CA VAL A 161 -14.46 -2.39 4.45
C VAL A 161 -14.29 -1.08 3.68
N VAL A 162 -13.07 -0.85 3.21
CA VAL A 162 -12.68 0.30 2.39
C VAL A 162 -12.70 -0.06 0.90
N ALA A 163 -12.23 -1.26 0.56
CA ALA A 163 -12.26 -1.74 -0.81
C ALA A 163 -12.40 -3.26 -0.89
N ARG A 164 -12.97 -3.70 -2.01
CA ARG A 164 -13.20 -5.10 -2.35
C ARG A 164 -12.53 -5.37 -3.68
N LEU A 165 -11.65 -6.36 -3.71
CA LEU A 165 -10.87 -6.72 -4.89
C LEU A 165 -10.90 -8.22 -5.14
N TYR A 166 -10.69 -8.59 -6.40
CA TYR A 166 -10.63 -9.97 -6.87
C TYR A 166 -9.38 -10.17 -7.73
N ALA A 167 -8.95 -11.41 -7.87
CA ALA A 167 -7.86 -11.74 -8.80
C ALA A 167 -8.28 -11.42 -10.24
N ALA A 168 -7.52 -10.52 -10.88
CA ALA A 168 -7.73 -10.13 -12.27
C ALA A 168 -6.71 -10.79 -13.20
N ALA A 169 -5.47 -10.94 -12.73
CA ALA A 169 -4.38 -11.64 -13.39
C ALA A 169 -3.35 -12.08 -12.32
N PRO A 170 -2.33 -12.89 -12.64
CA PRO A 170 -1.27 -13.21 -11.71
C PRO A 170 -0.64 -11.92 -11.15
N ASN A 171 -0.53 -11.83 -9.82
CA ASN A 171 -0.01 -10.65 -9.12
C ASN A 171 -0.73 -9.33 -9.44
N ARG A 172 -1.99 -9.38 -9.88
CA ARG A 172 -2.83 -8.19 -10.13
C ARG A 172 -4.26 -8.45 -9.65
N TYR A 173 -4.73 -7.54 -8.83
CA TYR A 173 -6.03 -7.62 -8.21
C TYR A 173 -6.77 -6.31 -8.46
N SER A 174 -8.03 -6.38 -8.88
CA SER A 174 -8.84 -5.20 -9.16
C SER A 174 -10.25 -5.33 -8.58
N GLY A 175 -10.87 -4.19 -8.37
CA GLY A 175 -12.21 -4.08 -7.85
C GLY A 175 -12.56 -2.62 -7.61
N GLN A 176 -13.30 -2.36 -6.54
CA GLN A 176 -13.82 -1.03 -6.24
C GLN A 176 -13.73 -0.70 -4.75
N THR A 177 -13.61 0.59 -4.45
CA THR A 177 -13.79 1.10 -3.10
C THR A 177 -15.26 1.01 -2.67
N ASP A 178 -15.50 0.83 -1.38
CA ASP A 178 -16.86 0.58 -0.87
C ASP A 178 -17.68 1.87 -0.83
N VAL A 179 -17.08 3.01 -0.50
CA VAL A 179 -17.81 4.28 -0.36
C VAL A 179 -17.89 5.01 -1.70
N SER A 180 -16.73 5.35 -2.28
CA SER A 180 -16.70 6.18 -3.50
C SER A 180 -17.01 5.40 -4.79
N LYS A 181 -17.09 4.07 -4.71
CA LYS A 181 -17.26 3.16 -5.85
C LYS A 181 -16.22 3.37 -6.97
N ARG A 182 -15.06 3.92 -6.61
CA ARG A 182 -13.94 4.16 -7.53
C ARG A 182 -13.23 2.85 -7.81
N GLY A 183 -12.85 2.65 -9.07
CA GLY A 183 -12.03 1.51 -9.46
C GLY A 183 -10.68 1.57 -8.75
N VAL A 184 -10.32 0.48 -8.07
CA VAL A 184 -9.04 0.30 -7.39
C VAL A 184 -8.39 -1.01 -7.82
N GLN A 185 -7.07 -0.99 -7.92
CA GLN A 185 -6.28 -2.19 -8.17
C GLN A 185 -4.97 -2.15 -7.41
N PHE A 186 -4.43 -3.30 -7.06
CA PHE A 186 -3.05 -3.41 -6.64
C PHE A 186 -2.31 -4.51 -7.39
N PHE A 187 -1.02 -4.29 -7.65
CA PHE A 187 -0.21 -5.18 -8.49
C PHE A 187 1.27 -5.14 -8.12
N ARG A 188 2.00 -6.20 -8.50
CA ARG A 188 3.47 -6.20 -8.47
C ARG A 188 4.00 -5.53 -9.75
N SER A 189 4.98 -4.66 -9.57
CA SER A 189 5.77 -4.06 -10.65
C SER A 189 6.78 -5.05 -11.20
#